data_AF-A0A0N5ACN0-F1
#
_entry.id   AF-A0A0N5ACN0-F1
#
_cell.length_a   1.000
_cell.length_b   1.000
_cell.length_c   1.000
_cell.angle_alpha   90.00
_cell.angle_beta   90.00
_cell.angle_gamma   90.00
#
_symmetry.space_group_name_H-M   'P 1'
#
loop_
_entity.id
_entity.type
_entity.pdbx_description
1 polymer ?
#
loop_
_entity_poly.entity_id
_entity_poly.type
_entity_poly.pdbx_seq_one_letter_code
_entity_poly.pdbx_strand_id
1 'polypeptide(L)'
;MSLPEGKVQHSPMDENLSERIMCLERALESKKQQLQTSIKLKALIPAVDSVTESVQSTLKDLEVSLPEKLDEQEATLHDLETKKQELERLVERLPKGDEGDEMRSRALSWLERLNEQLKRLGAVVGDKFAAIAAFIAMRNEVDAQLSSLELEPVKSVDDLPTVSSCNDRAEKLKEMQELCKTLKSKLSTVDEMNLDDKQIGERNDLLKKLDAAECSLQELDNSLKDRIAYLSEQNKLRQKATELIAEIEKFIEKSCKILADGNSAPTWYNREANNSEPLFFSAEELLNSNALDDKEILEKLSHVFDSGKSVRKELLDKYDLWKKFQAERDLAIDKLEAVRDQLDMIANKPLRLASEVEPDLELLKKISSVEFDDVKRTMTVLEDLSQQLDPLETAYADVRFFDVDVEQTDLEFSNLISAMNDEMNEENALNDQAKQMLDEIGRVANRLVSESTVDGVDR
;
A
#
# COMPACT_ATOMS: atom_id res chain seq x y z
N MET A 1 55.51 146.83 -70.96
CA MET A 1 54.82 146.43 -72.21
C MET A 1 54.39 144.97 -72.07
N SER A 2 53.12 144.70 -72.38
CA SER A 2 52.39 143.41 -72.60
C SER A 2 52.31 142.28 -71.55
N LEU A 3 51.04 141.98 -71.20
CA LEU A 3 50.38 140.76 -70.66
C LEU A 3 50.17 139.69 -71.78
N PRO A 4 49.57 138.47 -71.59
CA PRO A 4 49.29 137.61 -70.40
C PRO A 4 49.37 136.05 -70.60
N GLU A 5 49.05 135.29 -69.52
CA GLU A 5 48.32 133.97 -69.41
C GLU A 5 49.00 132.68 -68.91
N GLY A 6 48.28 132.00 -67.99
CA GLY A 6 48.49 130.61 -67.52
C GLY A 6 47.96 130.32 -66.10
N LYS A 7 46.65 130.03 -65.95
CA LYS A 7 45.96 129.67 -64.68
C LYS A 7 45.91 128.15 -64.46
N VAL A 8 46.54 127.58 -63.42
CA VAL A 8 46.14 126.42 -62.55
C VAL A 8 47.25 126.20 -61.50
N GLN A 9 46.90 126.05 -60.22
CA GLN A 9 47.82 125.66 -59.14
C GLN A 9 47.54 124.19 -58.77
N HIS A 10 48.49 123.30 -59.09
CA HIS A 10 48.44 121.89 -58.72
C HIS A 10 48.79 121.72 -57.23
N SER A 11 47.93 120.99 -56.50
CA SER A 11 48.24 120.46 -55.18
C SER A 11 49.18 119.24 -55.36
N PRO A 12 50.24 119.09 -54.55
CA PRO A 12 51.17 117.97 -54.70
C PRO A 12 50.49 116.68 -54.22
N MET A 13 50.14 115.82 -55.18
CA MET A 13 49.91 114.40 -54.94
C MET A 13 51.24 113.76 -54.57
N ASP A 14 51.48 113.58 -53.27
CA ASP A 14 52.40 112.55 -52.79
C ASP A 14 51.60 111.24 -52.69
N GLU A 15 51.28 110.69 -53.88
CA GLU A 15 50.56 109.44 -54.04
C GLU A 15 51.57 108.31 -54.30
N ASN A 16 51.81 107.48 -53.28
CA ASN A 16 52.42 106.18 -53.49
C ASN A 16 51.38 105.24 -54.15
N LEU A 17 51.15 105.43 -55.45
CA LEU A 17 50.17 104.69 -56.27
C LEU A 17 50.35 103.17 -56.13
N SER A 18 51.58 102.70 -55.94
CA SER A 18 51.92 101.29 -55.73
C SER A 18 51.36 100.72 -54.43
N GLU A 19 51.35 101.49 -53.34
CA GLU A 19 50.76 101.05 -52.06
C GLU A 19 49.24 100.98 -52.15
N ARG A 20 48.60 101.91 -52.88
CA ARG A 20 47.15 101.88 -53.13
C ARG A 20 46.73 100.74 -54.05
N ILE A 21 47.51 100.44 -55.09
CA ILE A 21 47.28 99.27 -55.97
C ILE A 21 47.45 97.98 -55.17
N MET A 22 48.52 97.83 -54.38
CA MET A 22 48.68 96.66 -53.50
C MET A 22 47.57 96.53 -52.45
N CYS A 23 47.10 97.64 -51.87
CA CYS A 23 45.97 97.63 -50.95
C CYS A 23 44.65 97.29 -51.65
N LEU A 24 44.44 97.75 -52.89
CA LEU A 24 43.27 97.41 -53.70
C LEU A 24 43.30 95.97 -54.22
N GLU A 25 44.47 95.43 -54.61
CA GLU A 25 44.64 94.03 -54.99
C GLU A 25 44.43 93.12 -53.78
N ARG A 26 44.96 93.50 -52.60
CA ARG A 26 44.70 92.79 -51.35
C ARG A 26 43.22 92.88 -50.94
N ALA A 27 42.57 94.03 -51.15
CA ALA A 27 41.14 94.21 -50.89
C ALA A 27 40.26 93.46 -51.89
N LEU A 28 40.66 93.36 -53.16
CA LEU A 28 39.96 92.64 -54.22
C LEU A 28 40.11 91.13 -54.05
N GLU A 29 41.31 90.64 -53.73
CA GLU A 29 41.54 89.24 -53.40
C GLU A 29 40.83 88.87 -52.08
N SER A 30 40.83 89.76 -51.09
CA SER A 30 40.01 89.62 -49.88
C SER A 30 38.51 89.57 -50.19
N LYS A 31 38.00 90.46 -51.07
CA LYS A 31 36.60 90.46 -51.52
C LYS A 31 36.23 89.23 -52.33
N LYS A 32 37.13 88.73 -53.16
CA LYS A 32 36.98 87.50 -53.95
C LYS A 32 36.92 86.28 -53.03
N GLN A 33 37.81 86.20 -52.04
CA GLN A 33 37.75 85.18 -51.00
C GLN A 33 36.45 85.27 -50.19
N GLN A 34 36.00 86.47 -49.79
CA GLN A 34 34.71 86.70 -49.12
C GLN A 34 33.50 86.27 -49.97
N LEU A 35 33.51 86.56 -51.27
CA LEU A 35 32.45 86.12 -52.18
C LEU A 35 32.46 84.60 -52.36
N GLN A 36 33.64 84.00 -52.44
CA GLN A 36 33.79 82.56 -52.60
C GLN A 36 33.39 81.80 -51.32
N THR A 37 33.68 82.33 -50.12
CA THR A 37 33.15 81.80 -48.86
C THR A 37 31.64 82.01 -48.75
N SER A 38 31.12 83.18 -49.15
CA SER A 38 29.67 83.47 -49.16
C SER A 38 28.87 82.54 -50.08
N ILE A 39 29.38 82.23 -51.27
CA ILE A 39 28.75 81.27 -52.20
C ILE A 39 28.76 79.85 -51.62
N LYS A 40 29.87 79.42 -51.00
CA LYS A 40 29.95 78.11 -50.34
C LYS A 40 29.01 78.01 -49.15
N LEU A 41 28.89 79.07 -48.34
CA LEU A 41 27.94 79.18 -47.23
C LEU A 41 26.50 79.07 -47.73
N LYS A 42 26.10 79.85 -48.74
CA LYS A 42 24.74 79.79 -49.32
C LYS A 42 24.35 78.42 -49.87
N ALA A 43 25.32 77.59 -50.27
CA ALA A 43 25.07 76.23 -50.73
C ALA A 43 24.97 75.19 -49.58
N LEU A 44 25.69 75.41 -48.47
CA LEU A 44 25.76 74.46 -47.36
C LEU A 44 24.72 74.72 -46.25
N ILE A 45 24.31 75.98 -46.06
CA ILE A 45 23.32 76.38 -45.05
C ILE A 45 22.02 75.57 -45.16
N PRO A 46 21.37 75.43 -46.33
CA PRO A 46 20.11 74.69 -46.43
C PRO A 46 20.25 73.20 -46.11
N ALA A 47 21.42 72.61 -46.39
CA ALA A 47 21.69 71.20 -46.11
C ALA A 47 21.91 70.97 -44.60
N VAL A 48 22.63 71.87 -43.92
CA VAL A 48 22.79 71.84 -42.46
C VAL A 48 21.44 72.01 -41.77
N ASP A 49 20.66 73.02 -42.19
CA ASP A 49 19.34 73.28 -41.60
C ASP A 49 18.40 72.08 -41.78
N SER A 50 18.35 71.49 -42.98
CA SER A 50 17.52 70.31 -43.27
C SER A 50 17.88 69.08 -42.42
N VAL A 51 19.18 68.78 -42.25
CA VAL A 51 19.62 67.67 -41.40
C VAL A 51 19.32 67.96 -39.93
N THR A 52 19.54 69.19 -39.46
CA THR A 52 19.24 69.57 -38.07
C THR A 52 17.74 69.56 -37.75
N GLU A 53 16.87 69.97 -38.67
CA GLU A 53 15.41 69.87 -38.51
C GLU A 53 14.95 68.40 -38.47
N SER A 54 15.51 67.56 -39.35
CA SER A 54 15.21 66.13 -39.36
C SER A 54 15.64 65.46 -38.05
N VAL A 55 16.84 65.75 -37.57
CA VAL A 55 17.35 65.31 -36.26
C VAL A 55 16.43 65.77 -35.13
N GLN A 56 16.06 67.05 -35.13
CA GLN A 56 15.17 67.62 -34.12
C GLN A 56 13.81 66.94 -34.09
N SER A 57 13.24 66.61 -35.25
CA SER A 57 11.97 65.87 -35.33
C SER A 57 12.11 64.49 -34.70
N THR A 58 13.09 63.69 -35.13
CA THR A 58 13.31 62.34 -34.59
C THR A 58 13.61 62.35 -33.09
N LEU A 59 14.35 63.34 -32.60
CA LEU A 59 14.64 63.49 -31.17
C LEU A 59 13.38 63.83 -30.37
N LYS A 60 12.50 64.68 -30.91
CA LYS A 60 11.25 65.04 -30.27
C LYS A 60 10.30 63.84 -30.18
N ASP A 61 10.28 62.99 -31.21
CA ASP A 61 9.48 61.76 -31.20
C ASP A 61 9.99 60.77 -30.14
N LEU A 62 11.31 60.63 -30.01
CA LEU A 62 11.95 59.81 -28.97
C LEU A 62 11.74 60.34 -27.54
N GLU A 63 11.65 61.66 -27.37
CA GLU A 63 11.33 62.29 -26.08
C GLU A 63 9.88 62.02 -25.63
N VAL A 64 8.97 61.74 -26.57
CA VAL A 64 7.56 61.41 -26.29
C VAL A 64 7.41 59.93 -25.95
N SER A 65 7.98 59.04 -26.76
CA SER A 65 8.00 57.60 -26.46
C SER A 65 9.10 56.89 -27.25
N LEU A 66 9.83 56.00 -26.58
CA LEU A 66 10.70 55.06 -27.27
C LEU A 66 9.84 54.02 -28.01
N PRO A 67 10.20 53.59 -29.23
CA PRO A 67 9.55 52.45 -29.88
C PRO A 67 9.63 51.21 -28.99
N GLU A 68 8.58 50.40 -28.93
CA GLU A 68 8.53 49.24 -28.03
C GLU A 68 9.37 48.07 -28.57
N LYS A 69 9.41 47.87 -29.89
CA LYS A 69 10.08 46.72 -30.52
C LYS A 69 11.55 46.97 -30.83
N LEU A 70 12.37 45.95 -30.66
CA LEU A 70 13.80 46.02 -30.96
C LEU A 70 14.09 46.46 -32.41
N ASP A 71 13.41 45.87 -33.40
CA ASP A 71 13.62 46.20 -34.82
C ASP A 71 13.38 47.69 -35.11
N GLU A 72 12.40 48.29 -34.44
CA GLU A 72 12.05 49.71 -34.58
C GLU A 72 13.08 50.60 -33.88
N GLN A 73 13.60 50.18 -32.73
CA GLN A 73 14.68 50.86 -32.00
C GLN A 73 16.01 50.81 -32.77
N GLU A 74 16.36 49.67 -33.38
CA GLU A 74 17.54 49.53 -34.24
C GLU A 74 17.44 50.38 -35.51
N ALA A 75 16.29 50.39 -36.17
CA ALA A 75 16.07 51.23 -37.35
C ALA A 75 16.26 52.72 -37.00
N THR A 76 15.75 53.15 -35.84
CA THR A 76 15.91 54.51 -35.35
C THR A 76 17.35 54.83 -34.99
N LEU A 77 18.08 53.89 -34.38
CA LEU A 77 19.51 54.03 -34.08
C LEU A 77 20.34 54.16 -35.36
N HIS A 78 20.06 53.34 -36.38
CA HIS A 78 20.74 53.40 -37.67
C HIS A 78 20.46 54.71 -38.42
N ASP A 79 19.22 55.20 -38.39
CA ASP A 79 18.84 56.49 -38.98
C ASP A 79 19.59 57.66 -38.30
N LEU A 80 19.64 57.67 -36.96
CA LEU A 80 20.38 58.68 -36.20
C LEU A 80 21.90 58.63 -36.48
N GLU A 81 22.50 57.44 -36.61
CA GLU A 81 23.92 57.28 -36.94
C GLU A 81 24.21 57.75 -38.38
N THR A 82 23.28 57.54 -39.31
CA THR A 82 23.39 58.02 -40.69
C THR A 82 23.32 59.56 -40.75
N LYS A 83 22.37 60.16 -40.02
CA LYS A 83 22.23 61.62 -39.88
C LYS A 83 23.45 62.25 -39.21
N LYS A 84 24.05 61.58 -38.23
CA LYS A 84 25.31 62.01 -37.61
C LYS A 84 26.43 62.13 -38.64
N GLN A 85 26.66 61.08 -39.41
CA GLN A 85 27.70 61.07 -40.45
C GLN A 85 27.47 62.15 -41.50
N GLU A 86 26.20 62.40 -41.86
CA GLU A 86 25.85 63.47 -42.78
C GLU A 86 26.17 64.86 -42.19
N LEU A 87 25.82 65.09 -40.91
CA LEU A 87 26.11 66.34 -40.22
C LEU A 87 27.63 66.55 -40.01
N GLU A 88 28.39 65.50 -39.67
CA GLU A 88 29.87 65.54 -39.58
C GLU A 88 30.52 65.93 -40.91
N ARG A 89 30.09 65.32 -42.03
CA ARG A 89 30.56 65.68 -43.38
C ARG A 89 30.23 67.12 -43.76
N LEU A 90 29.07 67.64 -43.34
CA LEU A 90 28.68 69.03 -43.60
C LEU A 90 29.54 70.00 -42.78
N VAL A 91 29.80 69.69 -41.51
CA VAL A 91 30.67 70.46 -40.61
C VAL A 91 32.10 70.59 -41.15
N GLU A 92 32.68 69.51 -41.69
CA GLU A 92 34.02 69.53 -42.30
C GLU A 92 34.11 70.44 -43.53
N ARG A 93 33.00 70.60 -44.27
CA ARG A 93 32.94 71.38 -45.51
C ARG A 93 32.65 72.87 -45.30
N LEU A 94 32.31 73.29 -44.08
CA LEU A 94 32.04 74.69 -43.77
C LEU A 94 33.31 75.56 -43.91
N PRO A 95 33.24 76.73 -44.55
CA PRO A 95 34.37 77.68 -44.61
C PRO A 95 34.63 78.35 -43.24
N LYS A 96 35.82 78.92 -43.04
CA LYS A 96 36.19 79.70 -41.84
C LYS A 96 35.71 81.16 -41.95
N GLY A 97 35.34 81.77 -40.83
CA GLY A 97 34.82 83.15 -40.75
C GLY A 97 33.50 83.21 -39.98
N ASP A 98 33.12 84.39 -39.50
CA ASP A 98 32.05 84.59 -38.50
C ASP A 98 30.75 83.79 -38.78
N GLU A 99 30.15 83.90 -39.97
CA GLU A 99 28.93 83.14 -40.35
C GLU A 99 29.17 81.61 -40.46
N GLY A 100 30.34 81.20 -40.93
CA GLY A 100 30.71 79.79 -41.03
C GLY A 100 31.00 79.15 -39.67
N ASP A 101 31.60 79.92 -38.76
CA ASP A 101 31.93 79.49 -37.41
C ASP A 101 30.68 79.48 -36.50
N GLU A 102 29.71 80.36 -36.73
CA GLU A 102 28.39 80.30 -36.09
C GLU A 102 27.60 79.05 -36.50
N MET A 103 27.54 78.75 -37.82
CA MET A 103 26.91 77.52 -38.31
C MET A 103 27.62 76.25 -37.84
N ARG A 104 28.96 76.29 -37.79
CA ARG A 104 29.77 75.19 -37.23
C ARG A 104 29.45 74.97 -35.75
N SER A 105 29.32 76.03 -34.96
CA SER A 105 28.98 75.95 -33.54
C SER A 105 27.58 75.37 -33.32
N ARG A 106 26.60 75.79 -34.13
CA ARG A 106 25.23 75.24 -34.09
C ARG A 106 25.19 73.76 -34.45
N ALA A 107 25.88 73.35 -35.51
CA ALA A 107 25.95 71.96 -35.93
C ALA A 107 26.71 71.07 -34.92
N LEU A 108 27.78 71.58 -34.29
CA LEU A 108 28.49 70.88 -33.22
C LEU A 108 27.61 70.66 -31.99
N SER A 109 26.79 71.65 -31.60
CA SER A 109 25.83 71.50 -30.50
C SER A 109 24.78 70.41 -30.79
N TRP A 110 24.31 70.31 -32.04
CA TRP A 110 23.42 69.23 -32.46
C TRP A 110 24.12 67.87 -32.48
N LEU A 111 25.38 67.79 -32.92
CA LEU A 111 26.19 66.56 -32.85
C LEU A 111 26.39 66.08 -31.42
N GLU A 112 26.63 66.98 -30.45
CA GLU A 112 26.71 66.62 -29.03
C GLU A 112 25.39 66.02 -28.53
N ARG A 113 24.26 66.67 -28.81
CA ARG A 113 22.94 66.18 -28.40
C ARG A 113 22.59 64.85 -29.05
N LEU A 114 22.93 64.68 -30.33
CA LEU A 114 22.70 63.44 -31.07
C LEU A 114 23.61 62.30 -30.59
N ASN A 115 24.88 62.57 -30.25
CA ASN A 115 25.78 61.57 -29.66
C ASN A 115 25.31 61.08 -28.28
N GLU A 116 24.81 61.96 -27.43
CA GLU A 116 24.24 61.57 -26.12
C GLU A 116 23.02 60.64 -26.30
N GLN A 117 22.18 60.91 -27.29
CA GLN A 117 20.99 60.10 -27.56
C GLN A 117 21.33 58.77 -28.22
N LEU A 118 22.27 58.75 -29.17
CA LEU A 118 22.83 57.51 -29.72
C LEU A 118 23.42 56.64 -28.61
N LYS A 119 24.12 57.24 -27.63
CA LYS A 119 24.68 56.50 -26.49
C LYS A 119 23.59 55.89 -25.61
N ARG A 120 22.52 56.64 -25.31
CA ARG A 120 21.38 56.15 -24.51
C ARG A 120 20.60 55.06 -25.23
N LEU A 121 20.19 55.32 -26.47
CA LEU A 121 19.45 54.35 -27.29
C LEU A 121 20.30 53.10 -27.54
N GLY A 122 21.59 53.26 -27.82
CA GLY A 122 22.53 52.15 -27.98
C GLY A 122 22.71 51.31 -26.72
N ALA A 123 22.70 51.92 -25.54
CA ALA A 123 22.70 51.17 -24.28
C ALA A 123 21.41 50.37 -24.10
N VAL A 124 20.23 50.99 -24.33
CA VAL A 124 18.92 50.31 -24.21
C VAL A 124 18.78 49.17 -25.22
N VAL A 125 19.14 49.41 -26.49
CA VAL A 125 19.14 48.39 -27.55
C VAL A 125 20.12 47.27 -27.18
N GLY A 126 21.31 47.60 -26.69
CA GLY A 126 22.30 46.63 -26.24
C GLY A 126 21.82 45.74 -25.08
N ASP A 127 21.16 46.34 -24.08
CA ASP A 127 20.57 45.62 -22.94
C ASP A 127 19.44 44.68 -23.38
N LYS A 128 18.55 45.14 -24.28
CA LYS A 128 17.52 44.28 -24.89
C LYS A 128 18.10 43.12 -25.69
N PHE A 129 19.13 43.37 -26.50
CA PHE A 129 19.84 42.31 -27.23
C PHE A 129 20.44 41.27 -26.28
N ALA A 130 21.08 41.72 -25.20
CA ALA A 130 21.64 40.83 -24.19
C ALA A 130 20.54 40.01 -23.50
N ALA A 131 19.41 40.62 -23.15
CA ALA A 131 18.26 39.95 -22.55
C ALA A 131 17.64 38.90 -23.50
N ILE A 132 17.43 39.25 -24.78
CA ILE A 132 16.89 38.32 -25.78
C ILE A 132 17.86 37.17 -26.05
N ALA A 133 19.17 37.43 -26.15
CA ALA A 133 20.17 36.37 -26.32
C ALA A 133 20.21 35.43 -25.11
N ALA A 134 20.16 35.97 -23.89
CA ALA A 134 20.07 35.19 -22.67
C ALA A 134 18.79 34.35 -22.61
N PHE A 135 17.65 34.92 -23.02
CA PHE A 135 16.38 34.20 -23.11
C PHE A 135 16.44 33.07 -24.14
N ILE A 136 16.98 33.29 -25.33
CA ILE A 136 17.10 32.24 -26.36
C ILE A 136 17.97 31.07 -25.86
N ALA A 137 19.08 31.37 -25.18
CA ALA A 137 19.92 30.35 -24.56
C ALA A 137 19.14 29.57 -23.48
N MET A 138 18.41 30.26 -22.62
CA MET A 138 17.56 29.64 -21.60
C MET A 138 16.44 28.80 -22.21
N ARG A 139 15.77 29.28 -23.26
CA ARG A 139 14.71 28.59 -23.99
C ARG A 139 15.22 27.27 -24.56
N ASN A 140 16.37 27.30 -25.25
CA ASN A 140 16.95 26.10 -25.82
C ASN A 140 17.34 25.08 -24.74
N GLU A 141 17.85 25.54 -23.59
CA GLU A 141 18.15 24.69 -22.45
C GLU A 141 16.87 24.07 -21.85
N VAL A 142 15.83 24.88 -21.65
CA VAL A 142 14.52 24.40 -21.17
C VAL A 142 13.97 23.37 -22.15
N ASP A 143 13.89 23.66 -23.44
CA ASP A 143 13.35 22.73 -24.44
C ASP A 143 14.13 21.40 -24.47
N ALA A 144 15.46 21.43 -24.33
CA ALA A 144 16.28 20.22 -24.27
C ALA A 144 15.98 19.39 -23.01
N GLN A 145 15.86 20.03 -21.84
CA GLN A 145 15.53 19.34 -20.60
C GLN A 145 14.07 18.86 -20.58
N LEU A 146 13.14 19.61 -21.17
CA LEU A 146 11.72 19.25 -21.32
C LEU A 146 11.53 18.08 -22.28
N SER A 147 12.34 18.00 -23.33
CA SER A 147 12.41 16.81 -24.20
C SER A 147 12.99 15.59 -23.47
N SER A 148 13.90 15.82 -22.52
CA SER A 148 14.43 14.73 -21.66
C SER A 148 13.44 14.29 -20.59
N LEU A 149 12.45 15.13 -20.26
CA LEU A 149 11.32 14.80 -19.38
C LEU A 149 10.26 13.93 -20.07
N GLU A 150 10.29 13.80 -21.41
CA GLU A 150 9.50 12.80 -22.12
C GLU A 150 9.97 11.41 -21.66
N LEU A 151 9.23 10.88 -20.69
CA LEU A 151 9.41 9.56 -20.14
C LEU A 151 9.48 8.52 -21.27
N GLU A 152 10.42 7.58 -21.15
CA GLU A 152 10.29 6.28 -21.82
C GLU A 152 8.83 5.82 -21.69
N PRO A 153 8.22 5.30 -22.78
CA PRO A 153 6.80 4.97 -22.81
C PRO A 153 6.48 4.17 -21.56
N VAL A 154 5.58 4.75 -20.75
CA VAL A 154 5.18 4.21 -19.46
C VAL A 154 4.77 2.75 -19.68
N LYS A 155 5.63 1.80 -19.26
CA LYS A 155 5.12 0.50 -18.83
C LYS A 155 4.06 0.84 -17.80
N SER A 156 2.83 0.34 -17.98
CA SER A 156 1.72 0.73 -17.14
C SER A 156 2.15 0.66 -15.67
N VAL A 157 1.71 1.60 -14.84
CA VAL A 157 1.98 1.54 -13.39
C VAL A 157 1.56 0.17 -12.82
N ASP A 158 0.55 -0.44 -13.44
CA ASP A 158 0.05 -1.78 -13.12
C ASP A 158 1.04 -2.91 -13.44
N ASP A 159 1.95 -2.71 -14.39
CA ASP A 159 2.95 -3.71 -14.79
C ASP A 159 4.11 -3.82 -13.79
N LEU A 160 4.19 -2.91 -12.81
CA LEU A 160 5.19 -2.97 -11.75
C LEU A 160 4.82 -4.08 -10.75
N PRO A 161 5.67 -5.12 -10.62
CA PRO A 161 5.31 -6.32 -9.87
C PRO A 161 5.62 -6.21 -8.38
N THR A 162 6.46 -5.26 -7.96
CA THR A 162 6.95 -5.19 -6.57
C THR A 162 6.97 -3.78 -6.02
N VAL A 163 6.80 -3.65 -4.70
CA VAL A 163 6.91 -2.37 -3.97
C VAL A 163 8.27 -1.71 -4.21
N SER A 164 9.37 -2.48 -4.27
CA SER A 164 10.70 -1.94 -4.58
C SER A 164 10.73 -1.27 -5.94
N SER A 165 10.21 -1.94 -6.98
CA SER A 165 10.17 -1.37 -8.33
C SER A 165 9.32 -0.10 -8.43
N CYS A 166 8.24 -0.01 -7.64
CA CYS A 166 7.43 1.21 -7.54
C CYS A 166 8.19 2.32 -6.81
N ASN A 167 8.92 2.01 -5.74
CA ASN A 167 9.73 2.98 -5.01
C ASN A 167 10.87 3.55 -5.87
N ASP A 168 11.57 2.70 -6.62
CA ASP A 168 12.62 3.14 -7.55
C ASP A 168 12.05 4.09 -8.62
N ARG A 169 10.84 3.81 -9.08
CA ARG A 169 10.13 4.68 -10.03
C ARG A 169 9.68 5.99 -9.40
N ALA A 170 9.20 5.96 -8.16
CA ALA A 170 8.81 7.14 -7.40
C ALA A 170 10.00 8.08 -7.15
N GLU A 171 11.20 7.52 -6.89
CA GLU A 171 12.42 8.31 -6.73
C GLU A 171 12.79 9.05 -8.03
N LYS A 172 12.79 8.34 -9.17
CA LYS A 172 12.98 8.98 -10.49
C LYS A 172 11.94 10.05 -10.78
N LEU A 173 10.68 9.80 -10.44
CA LEU A 173 9.61 10.77 -10.65
C LEU A 173 9.81 12.03 -9.80
N LYS A 174 10.29 11.87 -8.56
CA LYS A 174 10.62 12.99 -7.69
C LYS A 174 11.76 13.84 -8.24
N GLU A 175 12.78 13.22 -8.83
CA GLU A 175 13.84 13.94 -9.55
C GLU A 175 13.28 14.76 -10.72
N MET A 176 12.37 14.17 -11.50
CA MET A 176 11.71 14.86 -12.62
C MET A 176 10.82 16.03 -12.16
N GLN A 177 10.07 15.85 -11.07
CA GLN A 177 9.27 16.93 -10.47
C GLN A 177 10.16 18.10 -10.01
N GLU A 178 11.32 17.82 -9.42
CA GLU A 178 12.27 18.86 -8.98
C GLU A 178 12.91 19.58 -10.18
N LEU A 179 13.19 18.84 -11.27
CA LEU A 179 13.64 19.43 -12.53
C LEU A 179 12.60 20.38 -13.12
N CYS A 180 11.32 19.97 -13.19
CA CYS A 180 10.21 20.82 -13.64
C CYS A 180 10.10 22.11 -12.81
N LYS A 181 10.18 22.02 -11.47
CA LYS A 181 10.15 23.18 -10.58
C LYS A 181 11.32 24.14 -10.84
N THR A 182 12.52 23.58 -11.03
CA THR A 182 13.74 24.35 -11.32
C THR A 182 13.65 25.07 -12.67
N LEU A 183 13.11 24.42 -13.70
CA LEU A 183 12.89 25.01 -15.03
C LEU A 183 11.86 26.15 -14.96
N LYS A 184 10.76 25.94 -14.22
CA LYS A 184 9.70 26.92 -14.01
C LYS A 184 10.18 28.14 -13.22
N SER A 185 11.03 27.94 -12.21
CA SER A 185 11.65 29.06 -11.49
C SER A 185 12.60 29.85 -12.38
N LYS A 186 13.40 29.19 -13.23
CA LYS A 186 14.29 29.87 -14.19
C LYS A 186 13.51 30.75 -15.16
N LEU A 187 12.44 30.22 -15.76
CA LEU A 187 11.57 30.99 -16.67
C LEU A 187 10.87 32.16 -16.00
N SER A 188 10.46 32.00 -14.73
CA SER A 188 9.81 33.06 -13.95
C SER A 188 10.74 34.22 -13.59
N THR A 189 12.07 34.01 -13.59
CA THR A 189 13.05 35.07 -13.31
C THR A 189 13.42 35.92 -14.52
N VAL A 190 12.92 35.58 -15.71
CA VAL A 190 13.17 36.34 -16.94
C VAL A 190 12.47 37.69 -16.88
N ASP A 191 13.24 38.76 -17.00
CA ASP A 191 12.72 40.13 -17.05
C ASP A 191 11.96 40.39 -18.37
N GLU A 192 10.64 40.57 -18.25
CA GLU A 192 9.76 40.84 -19.39
C GLU A 192 9.99 42.23 -20.00
N MET A 193 10.50 43.20 -19.23
CA MET A 193 10.61 44.60 -19.70
C MET A 193 11.59 44.77 -20.86
N ASN A 194 12.54 43.84 -20.99
CA ASN A 194 13.59 43.85 -22.00
C ASN A 194 13.37 42.81 -23.12
N LEU A 195 12.19 42.20 -23.17
CA LEU A 195 11.79 41.25 -24.20
C LEU A 195 10.70 41.84 -25.11
N ASP A 196 10.66 41.41 -26.37
CA ASP A 196 9.54 41.71 -27.26
C ASP A 196 8.39 40.71 -27.05
N ASP A 197 7.20 41.05 -27.55
CA ASP A 197 5.97 40.24 -27.46
C ASP A 197 6.16 38.79 -27.89
N LYS A 198 7.02 38.55 -28.89
CA LYS A 198 7.31 37.21 -29.41
C LYS A 198 7.98 36.34 -28.34
N GLN A 199 9.03 36.83 -27.69
CA GLN A 199 9.77 36.10 -26.66
C GLN A 199 8.91 35.92 -25.41
N ILE A 200 8.09 36.91 -25.05
CA ILE A 200 7.11 36.79 -23.97
C ILE A 200 6.10 35.67 -24.29
N GLY A 201 5.62 35.59 -25.53
CA GLY A 201 4.78 34.50 -26.03
C GLY A 201 5.45 33.12 -25.90
N GLU A 202 6.68 32.97 -26.41
CA GLU A 202 7.47 31.73 -26.31
C GLU A 202 7.68 31.30 -24.85
N ARG A 203 7.99 32.25 -23.96
CA ARG A 203 8.14 31.99 -22.52
C ARG A 203 6.85 31.45 -21.90
N ASN A 204 5.72 32.07 -22.21
CA ASN A 204 4.43 31.67 -21.69
C ASN A 204 4.01 30.29 -22.21
N ASP A 205 4.36 29.94 -23.45
CA ASP A 205 4.10 28.60 -23.99
C ASP A 205 4.99 27.53 -23.36
N LEU A 206 6.26 27.84 -23.05
CA LEU A 206 7.11 26.95 -22.25
C LEU A 206 6.57 26.73 -20.83
N LEU A 207 6.09 27.78 -20.17
CA LEU A 207 5.46 27.67 -18.86
C LEU A 207 4.23 26.75 -18.91
N LYS A 208 3.36 26.90 -19.92
CA LYS A 208 2.21 26.00 -20.12
C LYS A 208 2.63 24.55 -20.34
N LYS A 209 3.69 24.30 -21.11
CA LYS A 209 4.23 22.93 -21.31
C LYS A 209 4.76 22.34 -20.01
N LEU A 210 5.47 23.12 -19.20
CA LEU A 210 5.94 22.70 -17.88
C LEU A 210 4.79 22.43 -16.93
N ASP A 211 3.74 23.25 -16.94
CA ASP A 211 2.52 23.02 -16.13
C ASP A 211 1.84 21.70 -16.53
N ALA A 212 1.72 21.42 -17.84
CA ALA A 212 1.16 20.16 -18.33
C ALA A 212 2.01 18.95 -17.92
N ALA A 213 3.34 19.07 -17.97
CA ALA A 213 4.26 18.03 -17.50
C ALA A 213 4.15 17.82 -15.98
N GLU A 214 4.06 18.89 -15.20
CA GLU A 214 3.89 18.84 -13.74
C GLU A 214 2.58 18.13 -13.36
N CYS A 215 1.47 18.46 -14.03
CA CYS A 215 0.20 17.74 -13.87
C CYS A 215 0.33 16.24 -14.18
N SER A 216 0.96 15.91 -15.31
CA SER A 216 1.14 14.51 -15.73
C SER A 216 2.01 13.70 -14.75
N LEU A 217 3.09 14.31 -14.24
CA LEU A 217 3.94 13.71 -13.21
C LEU A 217 3.18 13.54 -11.88
N GLN A 218 2.32 14.49 -11.51
CA GLN A 218 1.51 14.39 -10.29
C GLN A 218 0.45 13.29 -10.38
N GLU A 219 -0.19 13.11 -11.54
CA GLU A 219 -1.10 11.99 -11.78
C GLU A 219 -0.39 10.65 -11.64
N LEU A 220 0.81 10.52 -12.23
CA LEU A 220 1.59 9.29 -12.16
C LEU A 220 2.12 8.99 -10.74
N ASP A 221 2.46 10.03 -9.96
CA ASP A 221 2.80 9.92 -8.53
C ASP A 221 1.63 9.37 -7.71
N ASN A 222 0.41 9.87 -7.96
CA ASN A 222 -0.78 9.38 -7.27
C ASN A 222 -1.06 7.91 -7.63
N SER A 223 -1.00 7.55 -8.92
CA SER A 223 -1.16 6.15 -9.34
C SER A 223 -0.10 5.22 -8.74
N LEU A 224 1.16 5.66 -8.64
CA LEU A 224 2.22 4.88 -7.99
C LEU A 224 1.96 4.69 -6.50
N LYS A 225 1.48 5.72 -5.79
CA LYS A 225 1.12 5.61 -4.37
C LYS A 225 0.01 4.60 -4.15
N ASP A 226 -1.03 4.64 -4.98
CA ASP A 226 -2.14 3.68 -4.93
C ASP A 226 -1.65 2.25 -5.20
N ARG A 227 -0.77 2.09 -6.20
CA ARG A 227 -0.16 0.79 -6.53
C ARG A 227 0.72 0.26 -5.40
N ILE A 228 1.52 1.12 -4.75
CA ILE A 228 2.35 0.74 -3.59
C ILE A 228 1.47 0.30 -2.43
N ALA A 229 0.40 1.04 -2.14
CA ALA A 229 -0.54 0.70 -1.07
C ALA A 229 -1.20 -0.66 -1.33
N TYR A 230 -1.67 -0.88 -2.57
CA TYR A 230 -2.24 -2.16 -2.99
C TYR A 230 -1.23 -3.30 -2.85
N LEU A 231 -0.02 -3.19 -3.43
CA LEU A 231 1.00 -4.26 -3.35
C LEU A 231 1.45 -4.53 -1.92
N SER A 232 1.51 -3.51 -1.07
CA SER A 232 1.84 -3.67 0.34
C SER A 232 0.76 -4.45 1.09
N GLU A 233 -0.51 -4.18 0.79
CA GLU A 233 -1.62 -4.93 1.38
C GLU A 233 -1.67 -6.37 0.88
N GLN A 234 -1.46 -6.59 -0.43
CA GLN A 234 -1.31 -7.93 -1.01
C GLN A 234 -0.19 -8.73 -0.31
N ASN A 235 0.96 -8.11 -0.03
CA ASN A 235 2.05 -8.76 0.70
C ASN A 235 1.67 -9.16 2.13
N LYS A 236 0.92 -8.32 2.85
CA LYS A 236 0.43 -8.65 4.20
C LYS A 236 -0.56 -9.81 4.17
N LEU A 237 -1.51 -9.76 3.24
CA LEU A 237 -2.50 -10.84 3.07
C LEU A 237 -1.83 -12.16 2.67
N ARG A 238 -0.81 -12.09 1.81
CA ARG A 238 0.02 -13.25 1.43
C ARG A 238 0.75 -13.85 2.62
N GLN A 239 1.33 -13.01 3.47
CA GLN A 239 1.97 -13.45 4.71
C GLN A 239 0.96 -14.10 5.65
N LYS A 240 -0.18 -13.45 5.90
CA LYS A 240 -1.27 -14.00 6.73
C LYS A 240 -1.74 -15.37 6.21
N ALA A 241 -1.95 -15.51 4.89
CA ALA A 241 -2.32 -16.78 4.28
C ALA A 241 -1.25 -17.87 4.50
N THR A 242 0.02 -17.51 4.34
CA THR A 242 1.15 -18.44 4.55
C THR A 242 1.24 -18.91 6.00
N GLU A 243 1.05 -18.00 6.95
CA GLU A 243 1.02 -18.31 8.39
C GLU A 243 -0.16 -19.23 8.72
N LEU A 244 -1.36 -18.94 8.20
CA LEU A 244 -2.55 -19.78 8.38
C LEU A 244 -2.36 -21.19 7.82
N ILE A 245 -1.76 -21.32 6.63
CA ILE A 245 -1.42 -22.63 6.04
C ILE A 245 -0.54 -23.43 7.01
N ALA A 246 0.56 -22.83 7.47
CA ALA A 246 1.51 -23.51 8.35
C ALA A 246 0.88 -23.89 9.70
N GLU A 247 0.02 -23.04 10.27
CA GLU A 247 -0.67 -23.32 11.52
C GLU A 247 -1.71 -24.43 11.37
N ILE A 248 -2.47 -24.47 10.27
CA ILE A 248 -3.44 -25.54 10.01
C ILE A 248 -2.71 -26.87 9.74
N GLU A 249 -1.61 -26.87 8.98
CA GLU A 249 -0.79 -28.07 8.78
C GLU A 249 -0.25 -28.61 10.11
N LYS A 250 0.22 -27.73 10.99
CA LYS A 250 0.67 -28.10 12.34
C LYS A 250 -0.48 -28.66 13.19
N PHE A 251 -1.66 -28.06 13.09
CA PHE A 251 -2.87 -28.58 13.74
C PHE A 251 -3.21 -29.98 13.23
N ILE A 252 -3.20 -30.20 11.91
CA ILE A 252 -3.45 -31.50 11.28
C ILE A 252 -2.45 -32.53 11.82
N GLU A 253 -1.15 -32.24 11.75
CA GLU A 253 -0.11 -33.16 12.20
C GLU A 253 -0.28 -33.55 13.68
N LYS A 254 -0.52 -32.56 14.55
CA LYS A 254 -0.73 -32.79 15.98
C LYS A 254 -2.02 -33.58 16.23
N SER A 255 -3.09 -33.28 15.51
CA SER A 255 -4.39 -33.95 15.66
C SER A 255 -4.33 -35.39 15.20
N CYS A 256 -3.66 -35.69 14.07
CA CYS A 256 -3.43 -37.05 13.61
C CYS A 256 -2.61 -37.86 14.62
N LYS A 257 -1.59 -37.25 15.26
CA LYS A 257 -0.84 -37.90 16.34
C LYS A 257 -1.72 -38.23 17.54
N ILE A 258 -2.60 -37.31 17.93
CA ILE A 258 -3.57 -37.53 19.02
C ILE A 258 -4.54 -38.67 18.67
N LEU A 259 -5.06 -38.71 17.44
CA LEU A 259 -6.01 -39.73 16.97
C LEU A 259 -5.38 -41.13 16.89
N ALA A 260 -4.09 -41.20 16.54
CA ALA A 260 -3.33 -42.43 16.41
C ALA A 260 -2.69 -42.92 17.73
N ASP A 261 -2.64 -42.07 18.77
CA ASP A 261 -2.08 -42.44 20.07
C ASP A 261 -3.13 -43.13 20.94
N GLY A 262 -2.97 -44.44 21.13
CA GLY A 262 -3.87 -45.23 21.97
C GLY A 262 -3.86 -44.85 23.45
N ASN A 263 -2.82 -44.15 23.92
CA ASN A 263 -2.74 -43.66 25.30
C ASN A 263 -3.22 -42.21 25.43
N SER A 264 -3.76 -41.62 24.37
CA SER A 264 -4.23 -40.24 24.40
C SER A 264 -5.41 -40.09 25.36
N ALA A 265 -5.39 -39.02 26.16
CA ALA A 265 -6.52 -38.70 27.02
C ALA A 265 -7.71 -38.26 26.15
N PRO A 266 -8.90 -38.89 26.25
CA PRO A 266 -10.02 -38.61 25.35
C PRO A 266 -10.50 -37.15 25.35
N THR A 267 -10.30 -36.44 26.45
CA THR A 267 -10.61 -35.01 26.57
C THR A 267 -9.77 -34.13 25.64
N TRP A 268 -8.62 -34.62 25.18
CA TRP A 268 -7.74 -33.91 24.25
C TRP A 268 -8.37 -33.78 22.87
N TYR A 269 -9.18 -34.74 22.42
CA TYR A 269 -9.88 -34.66 21.14
C TYR A 269 -10.74 -33.40 21.06
N ASN A 270 -11.61 -33.20 22.04
CA ASN A 270 -12.48 -32.02 22.14
C ASN A 270 -11.68 -30.73 22.36
N ARG A 271 -10.65 -30.77 23.21
CA ARG A 271 -9.83 -29.61 23.51
C ARG A 271 -9.10 -29.12 22.26
N GLU A 272 -8.45 -30.02 21.52
CA GLU A 272 -7.70 -29.65 20.32
C GLU A 272 -8.62 -29.15 19.22
N ALA A 273 -9.75 -29.83 19.00
CA ALA A 273 -10.76 -29.39 18.04
C ALA A 273 -11.25 -27.98 18.36
N ASN A 274 -11.67 -27.69 19.60
CA ASN A 274 -12.22 -26.38 19.95
C ASN A 274 -11.17 -25.27 19.97
N ASN A 275 -9.94 -25.56 20.36
CA ASN A 275 -8.84 -24.58 20.31
C ASN A 275 -8.51 -24.14 18.88
N SER A 276 -8.83 -24.95 17.87
CA SER A 276 -8.61 -24.62 16.48
C SER A 276 -9.68 -23.70 15.87
N GLU A 277 -10.80 -23.44 16.55
CA GLU A 277 -11.91 -22.59 16.02
C GLU A 277 -11.46 -21.22 15.50
N PRO A 278 -10.66 -20.43 16.25
CA PRO A 278 -10.24 -19.11 15.77
C PRO A 278 -9.37 -19.18 14.52
N LEU A 279 -8.57 -20.25 14.39
CA LEU A 279 -7.70 -20.48 13.24
C LEU A 279 -8.55 -20.74 11.98
N PHE A 280 -9.53 -21.64 12.07
CA PHE A 280 -10.43 -21.93 10.95
C PHE A 280 -11.33 -20.73 10.61
N PHE A 281 -11.82 -19.99 11.60
CA PHE A 281 -12.57 -18.75 11.34
C PHE A 281 -11.74 -17.74 10.55
N SER A 282 -10.49 -17.52 10.95
CA SER A 282 -9.59 -16.57 10.28
C SER A 282 -9.24 -17.00 8.85
N ALA A 283 -9.10 -18.31 8.61
CA ALA A 283 -8.88 -18.85 7.26
C ALA A 283 -10.12 -18.72 6.38
N GLU A 284 -11.30 -18.99 6.91
CA GLU A 284 -12.57 -18.85 6.20
C GLU A 284 -12.86 -17.39 5.82
N GLU A 285 -12.59 -16.46 6.74
CA GLU A 285 -12.69 -15.02 6.46
C GLU A 285 -11.79 -14.62 5.28
N LEU A 286 -10.53 -15.07 5.28
CA LEU A 286 -9.58 -14.73 4.22
C LEU A 286 -10.01 -15.33 2.87
N LEU A 287 -10.41 -16.60 2.84
CA LEU A 287 -10.91 -17.28 1.64
C LEU A 287 -12.16 -16.60 1.06
N ASN A 288 -13.05 -16.08 1.91
CA ASN A 288 -14.29 -15.42 1.47
C ASN A 288 -14.11 -13.94 1.10
N SER A 289 -13.05 -13.30 1.58
CA SER A 289 -12.83 -11.86 1.40
C SER A 289 -12.58 -11.44 -0.06
N ASN A 290 -12.11 -12.35 -0.92
CA ASN A 290 -11.61 -12.07 -2.27
C ASN A 290 -10.57 -10.92 -2.31
N ALA A 291 -9.90 -10.63 -1.19
CA ALA A 291 -8.99 -9.50 -1.06
C ALA A 291 -7.56 -9.83 -1.53
N LEU A 292 -7.18 -11.10 -1.51
CA LEU A 292 -5.84 -11.58 -1.91
C LEU A 292 -5.85 -12.00 -3.39
N ASP A 293 -4.99 -11.39 -4.19
CA ASP A 293 -4.82 -11.65 -5.62
C ASP A 293 -3.67 -12.65 -5.89
N ASP A 294 -3.54 -13.67 -5.05
CA ASP A 294 -2.60 -14.79 -5.22
C ASP A 294 -3.38 -16.11 -5.22
N LYS A 295 -3.79 -16.53 -6.42
CA LYS A 295 -4.62 -17.73 -6.61
C LYS A 295 -3.92 -19.00 -6.12
N GLU A 296 -2.61 -19.11 -6.31
CA GLU A 296 -1.86 -20.30 -5.91
C GLU A 296 -1.87 -20.47 -4.39
N ILE A 297 -1.67 -19.39 -3.64
CA ILE A 297 -1.73 -19.43 -2.17
C ILE A 297 -3.15 -19.65 -1.67
N LEU A 298 -4.16 -19.06 -2.31
CA LEU A 298 -5.56 -19.30 -1.96
C LEU A 298 -5.97 -20.76 -2.21
N GLU A 299 -5.57 -21.37 -3.33
CA GLU A 299 -5.81 -22.79 -3.61
C GLU A 299 -5.14 -23.70 -2.56
N LYS A 300 -3.89 -23.39 -2.18
CA LYS A 300 -3.19 -24.11 -1.11
C LYS A 300 -3.90 -23.96 0.24
N LEU A 301 -4.30 -22.75 0.60
CA LEU A 301 -5.04 -22.48 1.84
C LEU A 301 -6.37 -23.24 1.84
N SER A 302 -7.12 -23.25 0.73
CA SER A 302 -8.38 -23.98 0.61
C SER A 302 -8.19 -25.49 0.83
N HIS A 303 -7.18 -26.08 0.19
CA HIS A 303 -6.90 -27.51 0.35
C HIS A 303 -6.56 -27.90 1.80
N VAL A 304 -5.67 -27.13 2.43
CA VAL A 304 -5.25 -27.35 3.82
C VAL A 304 -6.42 -27.08 4.78
N PHE A 305 -7.25 -26.08 4.49
CA PHE A 305 -8.45 -25.77 5.25
C PHE A 305 -9.47 -26.90 5.24
N ASP A 306 -9.77 -27.48 4.08
CA ASP A 306 -10.70 -28.61 3.96
C ASP A 306 -10.17 -29.86 4.66
N SER A 307 -8.88 -30.15 4.49
CA SER A 307 -8.19 -31.24 5.20
C SER A 307 -8.26 -31.05 6.72
N GLY A 308 -8.00 -29.83 7.19
CA GLY A 308 -8.09 -29.45 8.59
C GLY A 308 -9.51 -29.57 9.15
N LYS A 309 -10.53 -29.12 8.41
CA LYS A 309 -11.95 -29.29 8.79
C LYS A 309 -12.32 -30.77 8.93
N SER A 310 -11.84 -31.63 8.02
CA SER A 310 -12.07 -33.07 8.09
C SER A 310 -11.46 -33.68 9.36
N VAL A 311 -10.18 -33.40 9.64
CA VAL A 311 -9.50 -33.91 10.85
C VAL A 311 -10.14 -33.38 12.13
N ARG A 312 -10.56 -32.11 12.12
CA ARG A 312 -11.27 -31.54 13.25
C ARG A 312 -12.60 -32.25 13.51
N LYS A 313 -13.35 -32.55 12.46
CA LYS A 313 -14.60 -33.31 12.58
C LYS A 313 -14.34 -34.69 13.17
N GLU A 314 -13.30 -35.39 12.70
CA GLU A 314 -12.90 -36.70 13.22
C GLU A 314 -12.58 -36.66 14.73
N LEU A 315 -11.89 -35.63 15.22
CA LEU A 315 -11.67 -35.43 16.66
C LEU A 315 -12.99 -35.28 17.43
N LEU A 316 -13.93 -34.48 16.92
CA LEU A 316 -15.23 -34.28 17.57
C LEU A 316 -16.06 -35.57 17.58
N ASP A 317 -16.10 -36.27 16.45
CA ASP A 317 -16.80 -37.55 16.31
C ASP A 317 -16.21 -38.60 17.28
N LYS A 318 -14.87 -38.68 17.40
CA LYS A 318 -14.19 -39.59 18.35
C LYS A 318 -14.47 -39.22 19.81
N TYR A 319 -14.57 -37.93 20.13
CA TYR A 319 -14.96 -37.48 21.47
C TYR A 319 -16.43 -37.79 21.80
N ASP A 320 -17.34 -37.62 20.84
CA ASP A 320 -18.75 -37.96 21.01
C ASP A 320 -18.93 -39.47 21.21
N LEU A 321 -18.15 -40.28 20.49
CA LEU A 321 -18.10 -41.72 20.69
C LEU A 321 -17.58 -42.09 22.09
N TRP A 322 -16.54 -41.42 22.57
CA TRP A 322 -16.03 -41.61 23.94
C TRP A 322 -17.10 -41.31 25.00
N LYS A 323 -17.88 -40.23 24.84
CA LYS A 323 -18.98 -39.92 25.77
C LYS A 323 -20.06 -41.00 25.78
N LYS A 324 -20.36 -41.60 24.62
CA LYS A 324 -21.31 -42.73 24.53
C LYS A 324 -20.75 -43.95 25.26
N PHE A 325 -19.49 -44.29 25.02
CA PHE A 325 -18.82 -45.39 25.73
C PHE A 325 -18.86 -45.18 27.25
N GLN A 326 -18.54 -43.97 27.73
CA GLN A 326 -18.56 -43.66 29.15
C GLN A 326 -19.96 -43.84 29.76
N ALA A 327 -21.01 -43.35 29.08
CA ALA A 327 -22.39 -43.48 29.56
C ALA A 327 -22.85 -44.95 29.63
N GLU A 328 -22.53 -45.75 28.60
CA GLU A 328 -22.83 -47.18 28.59
C GLU A 328 -22.03 -47.94 29.66
N ARG A 329 -20.77 -47.54 29.90
CA ARG A 329 -19.92 -48.17 30.92
C ARG A 329 -20.49 -47.92 32.31
N ASP A 330 -20.83 -46.67 32.61
CA ASP A 330 -21.40 -46.29 33.89
C ASP A 330 -22.75 -47.02 34.11
N LEU A 331 -23.59 -47.13 33.07
CA LEU A 331 -24.82 -47.93 33.11
C LEU A 331 -24.57 -49.43 33.34
N ALA A 332 -23.54 -50.00 32.71
CA ALA A 332 -23.20 -51.41 32.85
C ALA A 332 -22.71 -51.73 34.27
N ILE A 333 -21.92 -50.83 34.86
CA ILE A 333 -21.46 -50.90 36.26
C ILE A 333 -22.67 -50.86 37.20
N ASP A 334 -23.57 -49.87 37.04
CA ASP A 334 -24.77 -49.74 37.88
C ASP A 334 -25.64 -51.01 37.83
N LYS A 335 -25.79 -51.61 36.64
CA LYS A 335 -26.54 -52.87 36.48
C LYS A 335 -25.84 -54.05 37.16
N LEU A 336 -24.53 -54.16 37.02
CA LEU A 336 -23.77 -55.25 37.65
C LEU A 336 -23.79 -55.13 39.18
N GLU A 337 -23.64 -53.92 39.72
CA GLU A 337 -23.78 -53.65 41.16
C GLU A 337 -25.17 -54.00 41.67
N ALA A 338 -26.23 -53.61 40.97
CA ALA A 338 -27.61 -53.96 41.36
C ALA A 338 -27.84 -55.48 41.43
N VAL A 339 -27.19 -56.25 40.55
CA VAL A 339 -27.25 -57.72 40.59
C VAL A 339 -26.42 -58.29 41.73
N ARG A 340 -25.21 -57.76 41.98
CA ARG A 340 -24.35 -58.13 43.11
C ARG A 340 -25.03 -57.85 44.46
N ASP A 341 -25.71 -56.73 44.62
CA ASP A 341 -26.45 -56.38 45.84
C ASP A 341 -27.53 -57.42 46.17
N GLN A 342 -28.24 -57.93 45.15
CA GLN A 342 -29.25 -58.96 45.34
C GLN A 342 -28.63 -60.31 45.73
N LEU A 343 -27.48 -60.65 45.12
CA LEU A 343 -26.69 -61.83 45.48
C LEU A 343 -26.26 -61.78 46.95
N ASP A 344 -25.62 -60.68 47.34
CA ASP A 344 -25.13 -60.44 48.69
C ASP A 344 -26.26 -60.43 49.72
N MET A 345 -27.40 -59.83 49.38
CA MET A 345 -28.57 -59.83 50.25
C MET A 345 -29.02 -61.25 50.57
N ILE A 346 -29.04 -62.16 49.59
CA ILE A 346 -29.48 -63.54 49.79
C ILE A 346 -28.40 -64.37 50.48
N ALA A 347 -27.13 -64.22 50.08
CA ALA A 347 -26.00 -64.93 50.64
C ALA A 347 -25.81 -64.64 52.14
N ASN A 348 -26.10 -63.41 52.58
CA ASN A 348 -25.92 -62.98 53.97
C ASN A 348 -27.16 -63.21 54.86
N LYS A 349 -28.24 -63.82 54.34
CA LYS A 349 -29.40 -64.15 55.18
C LYS A 349 -29.02 -65.20 56.22
N PRO A 350 -29.57 -65.13 57.45
CA PRO A 350 -29.32 -66.15 58.47
C PRO A 350 -29.90 -67.51 58.04
N LEU A 351 -29.47 -68.55 58.75
CA LEU A 351 -30.04 -69.90 58.64
C LEU A 351 -31.56 -69.85 58.83
N ARG A 352 -32.28 -70.53 57.95
CA ARG A 352 -33.75 -70.51 57.84
C ARG A 352 -34.26 -71.85 57.35
N LEU A 353 -35.56 -72.10 57.48
CA LEU A 353 -36.15 -73.39 57.09
C LEU A 353 -36.12 -73.56 55.56
N ALA A 354 -36.11 -74.81 55.07
CA ALA A 354 -36.10 -75.11 53.64
C ALA A 354 -37.23 -74.39 52.87
N SER A 355 -38.44 -74.30 53.44
CA SER A 355 -39.56 -73.56 52.86
C SER A 355 -39.31 -72.05 52.70
N GLU A 356 -38.41 -71.47 53.49
CA GLU A 356 -38.00 -70.07 53.43
C GLU A 356 -36.79 -69.86 52.51
N VAL A 357 -36.02 -70.91 52.20
CA VAL A 357 -34.89 -70.91 51.26
C VAL A 357 -35.37 -71.02 49.81
N GLU A 358 -36.39 -71.85 49.54
CA GLU A 358 -36.97 -72.08 48.20
C GLU A 358 -37.24 -70.78 47.39
N PRO A 359 -37.97 -69.76 47.91
CA PRO A 359 -38.22 -68.55 47.15
C PRO A 359 -36.96 -67.75 46.82
N ASP A 360 -35.93 -67.81 47.67
CA ASP A 360 -34.65 -67.14 47.41
C ASP A 360 -33.86 -67.87 46.31
N LEU A 361 -33.89 -69.19 46.31
CA LEU A 361 -33.26 -70.01 45.26
C LEU A 361 -33.90 -69.75 43.89
N GLU A 362 -35.23 -69.68 43.82
CA GLU A 362 -35.94 -69.36 42.58
C GLU A 362 -35.68 -67.93 42.12
N LEU A 363 -35.55 -66.98 43.06
CA LEU A 363 -35.13 -65.61 42.73
C LEU A 363 -33.69 -65.58 42.17
N LEU A 364 -32.73 -66.26 42.77
CA LEU A 364 -31.35 -66.35 42.26
C LEU A 364 -31.30 -66.95 40.85
N LYS A 365 -32.03 -68.05 40.60
CA LYS A 365 -32.13 -68.65 39.26
C LYS A 365 -32.72 -67.67 38.25
N LYS A 366 -33.74 -66.90 38.63
CA LYS A 366 -34.33 -65.87 37.78
C LYS A 366 -33.34 -64.74 37.47
N ILE A 367 -32.63 -64.23 38.47
CA ILE A 367 -31.63 -63.16 38.30
C ILE A 367 -30.54 -63.65 37.35
N SER A 368 -29.96 -64.83 37.62
CA SER A 368 -28.90 -65.44 36.81
C SER A 368 -29.32 -65.70 35.35
N SER A 369 -30.57 -66.10 35.11
CA SER A 369 -31.05 -66.42 33.76
C SER A 369 -31.65 -65.26 32.97
N VAL A 370 -32.08 -64.17 33.62
CA VAL A 370 -32.80 -63.08 32.95
C VAL A 370 -32.11 -61.73 33.15
N GLU A 371 -31.82 -61.36 34.38
CA GLU A 371 -31.25 -60.03 34.70
C GLU A 371 -29.76 -59.99 34.37
N PHE A 372 -29.05 -61.11 34.52
CA PHE A 372 -27.64 -61.24 34.12
C PHE A 372 -27.43 -61.22 32.61
N ASP A 373 -28.43 -61.68 31.84
CA ASP A 373 -28.44 -61.61 30.39
C ASP A 373 -28.41 -60.15 29.89
N ASP A 374 -29.04 -59.22 30.61
CA ASP A 374 -28.99 -57.78 30.29
C ASP A 374 -27.60 -57.18 30.53
N VAL A 375 -26.87 -57.67 31.54
CA VAL A 375 -25.47 -57.28 31.80
C VAL A 375 -24.56 -57.79 30.68
N LYS A 376 -24.74 -59.05 30.25
CA LYS A 376 -24.02 -59.64 29.11
C LYS A 376 -24.28 -58.87 27.80
N ARG A 377 -25.52 -58.40 27.57
CA ARG A 377 -25.83 -57.54 26.40
C ARG A 377 -25.09 -56.21 26.45
N THR A 378 -25.01 -55.55 27.61
CA THR A 378 -24.24 -54.30 27.74
C THR A 378 -22.75 -54.51 27.50
N MET A 379 -22.20 -55.67 27.87
CA MET A 379 -20.81 -56.02 27.56
C MET A 379 -20.53 -56.02 26.05
N THR A 380 -21.40 -56.64 25.24
CA THR A 380 -21.26 -56.62 23.77
C THR A 380 -21.31 -55.21 23.18
N VAL A 381 -22.13 -54.32 23.76
CA VAL A 381 -22.18 -52.91 23.32
C VAL A 381 -20.88 -52.19 23.66
N LEU A 382 -20.31 -52.42 24.84
CA LEU A 382 -19.03 -51.83 25.24
C LEU A 382 -17.87 -52.33 24.39
N GLU A 383 -17.85 -53.61 24.04
CA GLU A 383 -16.87 -54.18 23.10
C GLU A 383 -16.92 -53.48 21.74
N ASP A 384 -18.10 -53.35 21.14
CA ASP A 384 -18.28 -52.67 19.85
C ASP A 384 -17.85 -51.19 19.92
N LEU A 385 -18.27 -50.47 20.97
CA LEU A 385 -17.85 -49.08 21.17
C LEU A 385 -16.34 -48.94 21.38
N SER A 386 -15.71 -49.88 22.09
CA SER A 386 -14.25 -49.87 22.28
C SER A 386 -13.49 -50.11 20.98
N GLN A 387 -14.00 -50.98 20.09
CA GLN A 387 -13.44 -51.20 18.76
C GLN A 387 -13.59 -49.97 17.86
N GLN A 388 -14.73 -49.27 17.93
CA GLN A 388 -14.91 -48.01 17.21
C GLN A 388 -13.99 -46.89 17.74
N LEU A 389 -13.56 -46.98 19.01
CA LEU A 389 -12.62 -46.04 19.65
C LEU A 389 -11.14 -46.36 19.41
N ASP A 390 -10.83 -47.42 18.66
CA ASP A 390 -9.46 -47.83 18.34
C ASP A 390 -8.59 -46.64 17.89
N PRO A 391 -7.32 -46.52 18.37
CA PRO A 391 -6.60 -47.45 19.23
C PRO A 391 -6.69 -47.16 20.74
N LEU A 392 -7.76 -46.53 21.24
CA LEU A 392 -7.83 -46.04 22.62
C LEU A 392 -7.77 -47.16 23.68
N GLU A 393 -6.61 -47.30 24.35
CA GLU A 393 -6.33 -48.36 25.31
C GLU A 393 -7.17 -48.27 26.58
N THR A 394 -7.54 -47.06 27.02
CA THR A 394 -8.39 -46.89 28.20
C THR A 394 -9.77 -47.55 27.99
N ALA A 395 -10.35 -47.45 26.79
CA ALA A 395 -11.62 -48.11 26.50
C ALA A 395 -11.49 -49.63 26.54
N TYR A 396 -10.45 -50.20 25.91
CA TYR A 396 -10.17 -51.64 25.97
C TYR A 396 -9.84 -52.13 27.38
N ALA A 397 -9.16 -51.32 28.20
CA ALA A 397 -8.88 -51.66 29.59
C ALA A 397 -10.18 -51.75 30.41
N ASP A 398 -11.05 -50.75 30.32
CA ASP A 398 -12.34 -50.73 31.03
C ASP A 398 -13.21 -51.94 30.65
N VAL A 399 -13.27 -52.28 29.35
CA VAL A 399 -13.98 -53.49 28.87
C VAL A 399 -13.40 -54.76 29.48
N ARG A 400 -12.07 -54.91 29.47
CA ARG A 400 -11.39 -56.10 30.05
C ARG A 400 -11.64 -56.23 31.55
N PHE A 401 -11.63 -55.13 32.30
CA PHE A 401 -11.91 -55.18 33.73
C PHE A 401 -13.37 -55.55 34.00
N PHE A 402 -14.29 -54.94 33.24
CA PHE A 402 -15.71 -55.24 33.36
C PHE A 402 -16.04 -56.69 32.98
N ASP A 403 -15.39 -57.26 31.97
CA ASP A 403 -15.53 -58.67 31.57
C ASP A 403 -15.23 -59.62 32.74
N VAL A 404 -14.08 -59.42 33.38
CA VAL A 404 -13.65 -60.21 34.54
C VAL A 404 -14.64 -60.08 35.70
N ASP A 405 -15.14 -58.87 35.94
CA ASP A 405 -16.15 -58.59 36.96
C ASP A 405 -17.47 -59.34 36.69
N VAL A 406 -17.91 -59.40 35.43
CA VAL A 406 -19.08 -60.15 34.99
C VAL A 406 -18.83 -61.65 35.16
N GLU A 407 -17.73 -62.20 34.64
CA GLU A 407 -17.41 -63.63 34.77
C GLU A 407 -17.35 -64.09 36.24
N GLN A 408 -16.72 -63.29 37.12
CA GLN A 408 -16.64 -63.60 38.54
C GLN A 408 -18.03 -63.62 39.18
N THR A 409 -18.87 -62.62 38.88
CA THR A 409 -20.22 -62.55 39.44
C THR A 409 -21.08 -63.72 38.99
N ASP A 410 -21.01 -64.11 37.71
CA ASP A 410 -21.74 -65.28 37.17
C ASP A 410 -21.35 -66.58 37.90
N LEU A 411 -20.05 -66.73 38.20
CA LEU A 411 -19.53 -67.86 38.96
C LEU A 411 -20.05 -67.86 40.41
N GLU A 412 -20.11 -66.70 41.07
CA GLU A 412 -20.64 -66.58 42.43
C GLU A 412 -22.13 -66.95 42.50
N PHE A 413 -22.95 -66.50 41.53
CA PHE A 413 -24.34 -66.94 41.39
C PHE A 413 -24.44 -68.46 41.21
N SER A 414 -23.64 -69.02 40.29
CA SER A 414 -23.65 -70.46 40.00
C SER A 414 -23.28 -71.28 41.24
N ASN A 415 -22.27 -70.86 41.99
CA ASN A 415 -21.83 -71.51 43.22
C ASN A 415 -22.89 -71.44 44.32
N LEU A 416 -23.50 -70.26 44.54
CA LEU A 416 -24.52 -70.10 45.58
C LEU A 416 -25.79 -70.89 45.25
N ILE A 417 -26.25 -70.88 44.00
CA ILE A 417 -27.39 -71.68 43.55
C ILE A 417 -27.12 -73.17 43.76
N SER A 418 -25.93 -73.66 43.38
CA SER A 418 -25.58 -75.07 43.59
C SER A 418 -25.58 -75.43 45.07
N ALA A 419 -24.91 -74.64 45.91
CA ALA A 419 -24.81 -74.89 47.35
C ALA A 419 -26.19 -74.90 48.03
N MET A 420 -27.04 -73.90 47.76
CA MET A 420 -28.40 -73.85 48.31
C MET A 420 -29.26 -75.02 47.86
N ASN A 421 -29.14 -75.43 46.59
CA ASN A 421 -29.90 -76.55 46.05
C ASN A 421 -29.46 -77.89 46.67
N ASP A 422 -28.16 -78.09 46.87
CA ASP A 422 -27.61 -79.28 47.52
C ASP A 422 -28.03 -79.36 48.99
N GLU A 423 -27.86 -78.29 49.76
CA GLU A 423 -28.29 -78.21 51.17
C GLU A 423 -29.80 -78.45 51.33
N MET A 424 -30.61 -77.88 50.46
CA MET A 424 -32.07 -78.05 50.49
C MET A 424 -32.48 -79.50 50.17
N ASN A 425 -31.80 -80.16 49.24
CA ASN A 425 -32.04 -81.57 48.94
C ASN A 425 -31.65 -82.48 50.13
N GLU A 426 -30.54 -82.18 50.79
CA GLU A 426 -30.10 -82.89 51.99
C GLU A 426 -31.11 -82.72 53.13
N GLU A 427 -31.55 -81.50 53.41
CA GLU A 427 -32.53 -81.21 54.47
C GLU A 427 -33.89 -81.87 54.21
N ASN A 428 -34.36 -81.88 52.95
CA ASN A 428 -35.57 -82.60 52.58
C ASN A 428 -35.43 -84.11 52.79
N ALA A 429 -34.28 -84.69 52.42
CA ALA A 429 -34.00 -86.10 52.66
C ALA A 429 -33.95 -86.45 54.15
N LEU A 430 -33.34 -85.59 54.98
CA LEU A 430 -33.33 -85.75 56.43
C LEU A 430 -34.73 -85.64 57.04
N ASN A 431 -35.55 -84.70 56.59
CA ASN A 431 -36.93 -84.55 57.05
C ASN A 431 -37.79 -85.76 56.67
N ASP A 432 -37.64 -86.30 55.46
CA ASP A 432 -38.31 -87.52 55.03
C ASP A 432 -37.87 -88.73 55.88
N GLN A 433 -36.57 -88.87 56.16
CA GLN A 433 -36.05 -89.90 57.05
C GLN A 433 -36.58 -89.75 58.48
N ALA A 434 -36.62 -88.53 59.02
CA ALA A 434 -37.16 -88.24 60.34
C ALA A 434 -38.65 -88.58 60.44
N LYS A 435 -39.43 -88.27 59.40
CA LYS A 435 -40.84 -88.62 59.32
C LYS A 435 -41.05 -90.14 59.26
N GLN A 436 -40.25 -90.85 58.47
CA GLN A 436 -40.26 -92.32 58.44
C GLN A 436 -39.93 -92.92 59.82
N MET A 437 -38.92 -92.38 60.52
CA MET A 437 -38.60 -92.80 61.89
C MET A 437 -39.76 -92.54 62.87
N LEU A 438 -40.41 -91.37 62.80
CA LEU A 438 -41.57 -91.05 63.64
C LEU A 438 -42.75 -91.99 63.37
N ASP A 439 -43.03 -92.30 62.10
CA ASP A 439 -44.07 -93.24 61.71
C ASP A 439 -43.78 -94.66 62.24
N GLU A 440 -42.53 -95.12 62.16
CA GLU A 440 -42.09 -96.41 62.71
C GLU A 440 -42.16 -96.44 64.24
N ILE A 441 -41.73 -95.37 64.93
CA ILE A 441 -41.88 -95.25 66.38
C ILE A 441 -43.36 -95.30 66.76
N GLY A 442 -44.22 -94.59 66.03
CA GLY A 442 -45.67 -94.61 66.22
C GLY A 442 -46.26 -96.01 66.03
N ARG A 443 -45.82 -96.75 65.00
CA ARG A 443 -46.20 -98.16 64.78
C ARG A 443 -45.78 -99.04 65.96
N VAL A 444 -44.53 -98.91 66.43
CA VAL A 444 -44.02 -99.68 67.57
C VAL A 444 -44.77 -99.34 68.86
N ALA A 445 -45.04 -98.06 69.12
CA ALA A 445 -45.80 -97.61 70.28
C ALA A 445 -47.24 -98.16 70.27
N ASN A 446 -47.92 -98.10 69.12
CA ASN A 446 -49.25 -98.69 68.96
C ASN A 446 -49.23 -100.22 69.16
N ARG A 447 -48.16 -100.89 68.74
CA ARG A 447 -47.97 -102.34 68.96
C ARG A 447 -47.79 -102.68 70.44
N LEU A 448 -46.99 -101.89 71.18
CA LEU A 448 -46.83 -102.02 72.63
C LEU A 448 -48.14 -101.78 73.39
N VAL A 449 -48.95 -100.80 72.99
CA VAL A 449 -50.26 -100.52 73.60
C VAL A 449 -51.28 -101.63 73.31
N SER A 450 -51.27 -102.18 72.10
CA SER A 450 -52.12 -103.33 71.75
C SER A 450 -51.70 -104.62 72.47
N GLU A 451 -50.41 -104.88 72.65
CA GLU A 451 -49.93 -106.03 73.44
C GLU A 451 -50.25 -105.89 74.94
N SER A 452 -50.18 -104.68 75.51
CA SER A 452 -50.52 -104.44 76.92
C SER A 452 -52.04 -104.37 77.22
N THR A 453 -52.90 -104.22 76.20
CA THR A 453 -54.36 -104.32 76.37
C THR A 453 -54.89 -105.75 76.23
N VAL A 454 -54.14 -106.64 75.56
CA VAL A 454 -54.46 -108.07 75.50
C VAL A 454 -54.14 -108.78 76.82
N ASP A 455 -53.10 -108.34 77.55
CA ASP A 455 -52.74 -108.90 78.86
C ASP A 455 -53.64 -108.41 80.03
N GLY A 456 -54.59 -107.50 79.77
CA GLY A 456 -55.55 -107.01 80.77
C GLY A 456 -56.91 -107.71 80.78
N VAL A 457 -57.18 -108.62 79.83
CA VAL A 457 -58.49 -109.33 79.74
C VAL A 457 -58.40 -110.77 80.30
N ASP A 458 -57.21 -111.26 80.65
CA ASP A 458 -57.02 -112.56 81.34
C ASP A 458 -56.19 -112.42 82.63
N ARG A 459 -56.66 -111.58 83.55
CA ARG A 459 -56.40 -111.75 84.99
C ARG A 459 -57.63 -111.47 85.85
#